data_AF-A0A392NQQ6-F1
#
_entry.id   AF-A0A392NQQ6-F1
#
_cell.length_a   1.000
_cell.length_b   1.000
_cell.length_c   1.000
_cell.angle_alpha   90.00
_cell.angle_beta   90.00
_cell.angle_gamma   90.00
#
_symmetry.space_group_name_H-M   'P 1'
#
loop_
_entity.id
_entity.type
_entity.pdbx_description
1 polymer ?
#
loop_
_entity_poly.entity_id
_entity_poly.type
_entity_poly.pdbx_seq_one_letter_code
_entity_poly.pdbx_strand_id
1 'polypeptide(L)'
;NVQYAAVRSTANGAPLRAITVRDTIGELPAVGNGASRTNMEYQSEPISWFQLKIRGNMAVLTDHISKEMNQLNLIRCQNIPKRPGCDWRDLPDEKIKLSNGQLVDLIPWCLPNTAKRHNQWKGVFGRLDWQGNFPTSITDPQPMRKVGMCFHPDQDRILTVREFARSQVSLLLKLLVTLNAMIRNET
;
A
#
# COMPACT_ATOMS: atom_id res chain seq x y z
N ASN A 1 11.18 -14.23 14.38
CA ASN A 1 11.02 -12.85 13.87
C ASN A 1 11.30 -12.79 12.39
N VAL A 2 10.28 -12.84 11.54
CA VAL A 2 10.43 -12.63 10.09
C VAL A 2 9.47 -11.51 9.69
N GLN A 3 9.99 -10.30 9.56
CA GLN A 3 9.25 -9.15 9.04
C GLN A 3 9.30 -9.21 7.51
N TYR A 4 8.13 -9.09 6.87
CA TYR A 4 8.06 -9.01 5.42
C TYR A 4 8.41 -7.58 5.00
N ALA A 5 9.50 -7.43 4.26
CA ALA A 5 9.88 -6.17 3.62
C ALA A 5 10.09 -6.44 2.13
N ALA A 6 9.47 -5.64 1.28
CA ALA A 6 9.71 -5.72 -0.16
C ALA A 6 11.11 -5.15 -0.47
N VAL A 7 11.94 -5.99 -1.11
CA VAL A 7 13.29 -5.82 -1.69
C VAL A 7 14.09 -4.56 -1.32
N ARG A 8 15.23 -4.75 -0.61
CA ARG A 8 16.19 -3.70 -0.21
C ARG A 8 17.43 -3.55 -1.11
N SER A 9 17.56 -4.29 -2.21
CA SER A 9 18.72 -4.16 -3.11
C SER A 9 18.46 -4.74 -4.51
N THR A 10 19.09 -4.13 -5.52
CA THR A 10 19.10 -4.55 -6.94
C THR A 10 20.47 -5.07 -7.38
N ALA A 11 21.34 -5.47 -6.44
CA ALA A 11 22.78 -5.66 -6.66
C ALA A 11 23.17 -6.64 -7.79
N ASN A 12 22.30 -7.55 -8.25
CA ASN A 12 22.68 -8.64 -9.15
C ASN A 12 21.80 -8.75 -10.43
N GLY A 13 21.83 -7.77 -11.34
CA GLY A 13 21.63 -8.09 -12.77
C GLY A 13 20.49 -7.44 -13.57
N ALA A 14 20.02 -6.24 -13.24
CA ALA A 14 19.16 -5.45 -14.15
C ALA A 14 19.75 -4.06 -14.41
N PRO A 15 19.67 -3.50 -15.64
CA PRO A 15 20.23 -2.17 -15.96
C PRO A 15 19.61 -1.02 -15.18
N LEU A 16 18.38 -1.21 -14.68
CA LEU A 16 17.64 -0.22 -13.91
C LEU A 16 17.26 -0.81 -12.55
N ARG A 17 17.33 0.03 -11.51
CA ARG A 17 16.85 -0.34 -10.18
C ARG A 17 15.34 -0.56 -10.20
N ALA A 18 14.85 -1.36 -9.23
CA ALA A 18 13.43 -1.54 -9.01
C ALA A 18 12.74 -0.21 -8.65
N ILE A 19 11.51 -0.04 -9.14
CA ILE A 19 10.63 1.08 -8.78
C ILE A 19 10.01 0.81 -7.40
N THR A 20 10.14 1.80 -6.52
CA THR A 20 9.64 1.74 -5.14
C THR A 20 8.26 2.37 -4.99
N VAL A 21 7.62 2.18 -3.84
CA VAL A 21 6.38 2.90 -3.49
C VAL A 21 6.62 4.41 -3.53
N ARG A 22 7.77 4.87 -3.01
CA ARG A 22 8.16 6.28 -3.04
C ARG A 22 8.27 6.83 -4.47
N ASP A 23 8.86 6.06 -5.38
CA ASP A 23 8.92 6.45 -6.79
C ASP A 23 7.55 6.50 -7.46
N THR A 24 6.54 5.82 -6.92
CA THR A 24 5.24 5.66 -7.57
C THR A 24 4.24 6.73 -7.09
N ILE A 25 4.21 7.02 -5.78
CA ILE A 25 3.17 7.87 -5.16
C ILE A 25 3.73 8.96 -4.24
N GLY A 26 5.05 9.08 -4.09
CA GLY A 26 5.65 9.92 -3.06
C GLY A 26 5.44 11.44 -3.21
N GLU A 27 5.00 11.90 -4.39
CA GLU A 27 4.69 13.31 -4.65
C GLU A 27 3.20 13.64 -4.57
N LEU A 28 2.34 12.62 -4.37
CA LEU A 28 0.91 12.85 -4.29
C LEU A 28 0.55 13.64 -3.02
N PRO A 29 -0.33 14.65 -3.13
CA PRO A 29 -0.77 15.43 -1.98
C PRO A 29 -1.51 14.56 -0.96
N ALA A 30 -1.49 14.93 0.31
CA ALA A 30 -2.18 14.16 1.34
C ALA A 30 -3.71 14.24 1.17
N VAL A 31 -4.40 13.13 1.40
CA VAL A 31 -5.86 13.05 1.43
C VAL A 31 -6.35 12.20 2.61
N GLY A 32 -7.58 12.44 3.04
CA GLY A 32 -8.20 11.71 4.16
C GLY A 32 -8.78 10.34 3.79
N ASN A 33 -9.26 9.62 4.80
CA ASN A 33 -10.13 8.46 4.62
C ASN A 33 -11.46 8.91 4.01
N GLY A 34 -11.92 8.26 2.93
CA GLY A 34 -13.15 8.64 2.23
C GLY A 34 -13.00 9.87 1.32
N ALA A 35 -11.78 10.20 0.89
CA ALA A 35 -11.55 11.32 -0.02
C ALA A 35 -12.32 11.12 -1.33
N SER A 36 -13.12 12.11 -1.74
CA SER A 36 -14.05 12.00 -2.87
C SER A 36 -13.89 13.09 -3.94
N ARG A 37 -12.96 14.03 -3.74
CA ARG A 37 -12.69 15.10 -4.70
C ARG A 37 -12.02 14.52 -5.95
N THR A 38 -12.73 14.58 -7.07
CA THR A 38 -12.28 13.95 -8.34
C THR A 38 -11.12 14.68 -8.99
N ASN A 39 -11.03 16.01 -8.82
CA ASN A 39 -9.99 16.84 -9.42
C ASN A 39 -9.35 17.76 -8.36
N MET A 40 -8.02 17.77 -8.32
CA MET A 40 -7.23 18.69 -7.49
C MET A 40 -5.91 19.04 -8.18
N GLU A 41 -5.19 20.03 -7.67
CA GLU A 41 -3.88 20.38 -8.20
C GLU A 41 -2.80 19.52 -7.54
N TYR A 42 -1.75 19.21 -8.30
CA TYR A 42 -0.51 18.73 -7.69
C TYR A 42 0.09 19.85 -6.83
N GLN A 43 0.62 19.50 -5.65
CA GLN A 43 1.20 20.47 -4.72
C GLN A 43 2.72 20.58 -4.81
N SER A 44 3.35 19.69 -5.58
CA SER A 44 4.79 19.67 -5.79
C SER A 44 5.12 19.19 -7.19
N GLU A 45 6.35 19.45 -7.63
CA GLU A 45 6.91 18.83 -8.82
C GLU A 45 7.12 17.32 -8.62
N PRO A 46 7.14 16.53 -9.71
CA PRO A 46 7.49 15.12 -9.64
C PRO A 46 8.93 14.94 -9.16
N ILE A 47 9.14 13.99 -8.25
CA ILE A 47 10.42 13.76 -7.56
C ILE A 47 11.23 12.66 -8.25
N SER A 48 10.55 11.63 -8.76
CA SER A 48 11.15 10.46 -9.40
C SER A 48 11.01 10.53 -10.92
N TRP A 49 11.92 9.84 -11.62
CA TRP A 49 11.80 9.63 -13.07
C TRP A 49 10.47 8.99 -13.46
N PHE A 50 9.97 8.05 -12.64
CA PHE A 50 8.68 7.41 -12.88
C PHE A 50 7.55 8.44 -12.84
N GLN A 51 7.50 9.27 -11.80
CA GLN A 51 6.50 10.32 -11.63
C GLN A 51 6.53 11.33 -12.78
N LEU A 52 7.73 11.77 -13.19
CA LEU A 52 7.92 12.63 -14.36
C LEU A 52 7.27 12.02 -15.61
N LYS A 53 7.50 10.72 -15.86
CA LYS A 53 6.95 10.03 -17.04
C LYS A 53 5.45 9.82 -16.97
N ILE A 54 4.91 9.40 -15.82
CA ILE A 54 3.48 9.11 -15.70
C ILE A 54 2.63 10.37 -15.57
N ARG A 55 3.17 11.46 -15.02
CA ARG A 55 2.48 12.75 -14.91
C ARG A 55 2.53 13.52 -16.23
N GLY A 56 3.66 13.46 -16.96
CA GLY A 56 3.87 14.29 -18.14
C GLY A 56 3.64 15.77 -17.84
N ASN A 57 2.87 16.45 -18.68
CA ASN A 57 2.54 17.87 -18.52
C ASN A 57 1.21 18.10 -17.77
N MET A 58 0.68 17.10 -17.06
CA MET A 58 -0.57 17.25 -16.32
C MET A 58 -0.38 18.14 -15.08
N ALA A 59 -1.07 19.28 -15.07
CA ALA A 59 -1.19 20.17 -13.91
C ALA A 59 -2.27 19.71 -12.92
N VAL A 60 -3.31 19.05 -13.41
CA VAL A 60 -4.44 18.56 -12.61
C VAL A 60 -4.25 17.08 -12.29
N LEU A 61 -4.39 16.76 -11.01
CA LEU A 61 -4.46 15.41 -10.46
C LEU A 61 -5.92 14.96 -10.42
N THR A 62 -6.24 13.92 -11.18
CA THR A 62 -7.58 13.31 -11.17
C THR A 62 -7.60 12.01 -10.37
N ASP A 63 -8.78 11.65 -9.84
CA ASP A 63 -9.07 10.36 -9.22
C ASP A 63 -8.19 10.01 -8.01
N HIS A 64 -7.70 11.03 -7.31
CA HIS A 64 -7.02 10.85 -6.03
C HIS A 64 -8.04 10.70 -4.89
N ILE A 65 -8.94 9.73 -5.06
CA ILE A 65 -10.07 9.42 -4.19
C ILE A 65 -9.83 8.10 -3.45
N SER A 66 -10.22 8.03 -2.19
CA SER A 66 -10.04 6.87 -1.32
C SER A 66 -11.38 6.32 -0.84
N LYS A 67 -11.46 5.00 -0.69
CA LYS A 67 -12.63 4.35 -0.10
C LYS A 67 -12.73 4.72 1.38
N GLU A 68 -13.94 5.06 1.82
CA GLU A 68 -14.19 5.30 3.24
C GLU A 68 -14.21 3.97 4.01
N MET A 69 -13.36 3.86 5.02
CA MET A 69 -13.39 2.77 5.99
C MET A 69 -14.48 2.99 7.04
N ASN A 70 -15.10 1.90 7.49
CA ASN A 70 -15.92 1.94 8.70
C ASN A 70 -15.07 2.30 9.94
N GLN A 71 -15.75 2.75 11.00
CA GLN A 71 -15.10 3.23 12.22
C GLN A 71 -14.07 2.24 12.78
N LEU A 72 -14.43 0.96 12.88
CA LEU A 72 -13.55 -0.06 13.43
C LEU A 72 -12.27 -0.26 12.60
N ASN A 73 -12.37 -0.28 11.28
CA ASN A 73 -11.21 -0.43 10.40
C ASN A 73 -10.34 0.83 10.36
N LEU A 74 -10.95 2.02 10.48
CA LEU A 74 -10.19 3.26 10.63
C LEU A 74 -9.38 3.25 11.93
N ILE A 75 -9.99 2.86 13.06
CA ILE A 75 -9.28 2.74 14.34
C ILE A 75 -8.16 1.69 14.26
N ARG A 76 -8.41 0.55 13.60
CA ARG A 76 -7.35 -0.44 13.32
C ARG A 76 -6.21 0.21 12.55
N CYS A 77 -6.50 0.89 11.44
CA CYS A 77 -5.49 1.57 10.63
C CYS A 77 -4.63 2.53 11.47
N GLN A 78 -5.26 3.39 12.27
CA GLN A 78 -4.59 4.33 13.16
C GLN A 78 -3.65 3.64 14.18
N ASN A 79 -4.02 2.45 14.64
CA ASN A 79 -3.22 1.66 15.59
C ASN A 79 -2.12 0.81 14.92
N ILE A 80 -2.10 0.69 13.59
CA ILE A 80 -0.97 0.05 12.88
C ILE A 80 0.21 1.02 12.86
N PRO A 81 1.37 0.66 13.45
CA PRO A 81 2.52 1.54 13.47
C PRO A 81 3.00 1.90 12.04
N LYS A 82 3.44 3.15 11.86
CA LYS A 82 3.95 3.70 10.59
C LYS A 82 5.40 3.26 10.35
N ARG A 83 5.66 1.95 10.43
CA ARG A 83 6.97 1.34 10.14
C ARG A 83 6.79 0.17 9.16
N PRO A 84 7.79 -0.09 8.29
CA PRO A 84 7.74 -1.20 7.35
C PRO A 84 7.47 -2.55 8.01
N GLY A 85 6.64 -3.36 7.36
CA GLY A 85 6.35 -4.73 7.79
C GLY A 85 5.36 -4.85 8.95
N CYS A 86 4.76 -3.74 9.41
CA CYS A 86 3.67 -3.76 10.37
C CYS A 86 2.35 -4.21 9.75
N ASP A 87 1.60 -5.04 10.48
CA ASP A 87 0.28 -5.52 10.10
C ASP A 87 -0.58 -5.85 11.32
N TRP A 88 -1.67 -6.59 11.14
CA TRP A 88 -2.62 -6.94 12.21
C TRP A 88 -1.99 -7.50 13.49
N ARG A 89 -0.81 -8.11 13.40
CA ARG A 89 -0.07 -8.69 14.54
C ARG A 89 0.51 -7.62 15.47
N ASP A 90 0.62 -6.38 15.00
CA ASP A 90 1.10 -5.24 15.76
C ASP A 90 -0.05 -4.42 16.39
N LEU A 91 -1.31 -4.83 16.21
CA LEU A 91 -2.44 -4.21 16.89
C LEU A 91 -2.42 -4.56 18.39
N PRO A 92 -2.80 -3.62 19.28
CA PRO A 92 -2.96 -3.92 20.70
C PRO A 92 -4.09 -4.92 20.94
N ASP A 93 -3.88 -5.82 21.90
CA ASP A 93 -4.86 -6.81 22.34
C ASP A 93 -5.84 -6.20 23.36
N GLU A 94 -6.69 -5.29 22.86
CA GLU A 94 -7.66 -4.56 23.66
C GLU A 94 -9.03 -4.46 22.99
N LYS A 95 -10.05 -4.19 23.80
CA LYS A 95 -11.40 -3.88 23.35
C LYS A 95 -11.59 -2.37 23.26
N ILE A 96 -12.19 -1.93 22.17
CA ILE A 96 -12.56 -0.53 21.96
C ILE A 96 -14.08 -0.36 22.01
N LYS A 97 -14.53 0.79 22.51
CA LYS A 97 -15.94 1.18 22.48
C LYS A 97 -16.22 1.97 21.20
N LEU A 98 -17.09 1.43 20.34
CA LEU A 98 -17.53 2.09 19.11
C LEU A 98 -18.56 3.19 19.41
N SER A 99 -18.83 4.04 18.42
CA SER A 99 -19.80 5.15 18.54
C SER A 99 -21.22 4.67 18.88
N ASN A 100 -21.59 3.47 18.41
CA ASN A 100 -22.86 2.82 18.71
C ASN A 100 -22.91 2.16 20.11
N GLY A 101 -21.87 2.32 20.93
CA GLY A 101 -21.77 1.77 22.28
C GLY A 101 -21.28 0.33 22.36
N GLN A 102 -21.10 -0.37 21.24
CA GLN A 102 -20.61 -1.75 21.24
C GLN A 102 -19.12 -1.82 21.62
N LEU A 103 -18.77 -2.79 22.46
CA LEU A 103 -17.38 -3.14 22.77
C LEU A 103 -16.93 -4.25 21.82
N VAL A 104 -15.86 -3.99 21.05
CA VAL A 104 -15.36 -4.90 20.02
C VAL A 104 -13.85 -5.08 20.18
N ASP A 105 -13.35 -6.30 20.00
CA ASP A 105 -11.92 -6.59 19.97
C ASP A 105 -11.26 -5.92 18.77
N LEU A 106 -10.15 -5.23 19.01
CA LEU A 106 -9.41 -4.56 17.94
C LEU A 106 -8.81 -5.59 16.98
N ILE A 107 -8.31 -6.71 17.49
CA ILE A 107 -7.85 -7.86 16.70
C ILE A 107 -9.08 -8.70 16.29
N PRO A 108 -9.37 -8.86 14.99
CA PRO A 108 -10.46 -9.74 14.56
C PRO A 108 -10.20 -11.19 14.98
N TRP A 109 -11.16 -11.81 15.65
CA TRP A 109 -11.08 -13.20 16.13
C TRP A 109 -10.63 -14.19 15.06
N CYS A 110 -11.06 -14.01 13.81
CA CYS A 110 -10.70 -14.93 12.72
C CYS A 110 -9.18 -14.96 12.42
N LEU A 111 -8.44 -13.88 12.67
CA LEU A 111 -7.03 -13.81 12.31
C LEU A 111 -6.17 -14.76 13.15
N PRO A 112 -6.16 -14.70 14.50
CA PRO A 112 -5.42 -15.67 15.30
C PRO A 112 -5.90 -17.11 15.09
N ASN A 113 -7.21 -17.32 15.01
CA ASN A 113 -7.81 -18.66 14.98
C ASN A 113 -7.55 -19.41 13.67
N THR A 114 -7.37 -18.69 12.56
CA THR A 114 -7.11 -19.30 11.25
C THR A 114 -5.69 -19.02 10.72
N ALA A 115 -4.86 -18.31 11.49
CA ALA A 115 -3.50 -17.91 11.13
C ALA A 115 -2.65 -19.06 10.58
N LYS A 116 -2.62 -20.21 11.27
CA LYS A 116 -1.81 -21.37 10.85
C LYS A 116 -2.16 -21.87 9.44
N ARG A 117 -3.43 -21.81 9.05
CA ARG A 117 -3.91 -22.26 7.73
C ARG A 117 -3.65 -21.24 6.61
N HIS A 118 -3.35 -19.99 6.96
CA HIS A 118 -3.23 -18.86 6.02
C HIS A 118 -1.89 -18.13 6.15
N ASN A 119 -0.81 -18.84 6.47
CA ASN A 119 0.55 -18.26 6.62
C ASN A 119 0.56 -17.01 7.52
N GLN A 120 -0.11 -17.09 8.66
CA GLN A 120 -0.24 -16.03 9.66
C GLN A 120 -0.97 -14.76 9.17
N TRP A 121 -1.72 -14.82 8.07
CA TRP A 121 -2.39 -13.65 7.49
C TRP A 121 -1.45 -12.45 7.30
N LYS A 122 -0.19 -12.73 6.95
CA LYS A 122 0.86 -11.70 6.81
C LYS A 122 0.39 -10.60 5.85
N GLY A 123 0.54 -9.35 6.28
CA GLY A 123 0.18 -8.16 5.52
C GLY A 123 -1.29 -7.74 5.60
N VAL A 124 -2.18 -8.50 6.25
CA VAL A 124 -3.56 -8.06 6.50
C VAL A 124 -3.55 -6.86 7.45
N PHE A 125 -4.29 -5.79 7.11
CA PHE A 125 -4.17 -4.46 7.75
C PHE A 125 -2.77 -3.82 7.63
N GLY A 126 -1.93 -4.31 6.72
CA GLY A 126 -0.56 -3.82 6.58
C GLY A 126 -0.47 -2.48 5.84
N ARG A 127 0.57 -1.72 6.19
CA ARG A 127 0.98 -0.50 5.48
C ARG A 127 1.99 -0.82 4.38
N LEU A 128 1.92 -0.07 3.28
CA LEU A 128 3.00 -0.09 2.30
C LEU A 128 4.31 0.41 2.91
N ASP A 129 5.44 -0.13 2.43
CA ASP A 129 6.78 0.37 2.72
C ASP A 129 7.21 1.32 1.60
N TRP A 130 7.63 2.55 1.95
CA TRP A 130 8.15 3.53 1.00
C TRP A 130 9.28 3.00 0.12
N GLN A 131 10.16 2.15 0.67
CA GLN A 131 11.26 1.52 -0.07
C GLN A 131 10.88 0.17 -0.68
N GLY A 132 9.69 -0.32 -0.34
CA GLY A 132 9.14 -1.54 -0.87
C GLY A 132 8.55 -1.39 -2.26
N ASN A 133 7.90 -2.46 -2.71
CA ASN A 133 7.10 -2.47 -3.93
C ASN A 133 5.61 -2.52 -3.59
N PHE A 134 4.77 -2.12 -4.55
CA PHE A 134 3.33 -2.35 -4.44
C PHE A 134 3.05 -3.87 -4.49
N PRO A 135 2.17 -4.38 -3.60
CA PRO A 135 1.63 -5.72 -3.77
C PRO A 135 0.79 -5.77 -5.05
N THR A 136 0.41 -6.98 -5.49
CA THR A 136 -0.46 -7.15 -6.67
C THR A 136 -1.65 -6.22 -6.58
N SER A 137 -1.83 -5.39 -7.61
CA SER A 137 -2.90 -4.40 -7.64
C SER A 137 -4.26 -5.12 -7.61
N ILE A 138 -5.16 -4.64 -6.77
CA ILE A 138 -6.46 -5.28 -6.47
C ILE A 138 -7.58 -4.41 -7.03
N THR A 139 -8.64 -5.04 -7.54
CA THR A 139 -9.82 -4.35 -8.08
C THR A 139 -10.75 -3.78 -7.00
N ASP A 140 -10.75 -4.33 -5.78
CA ASP A 140 -11.46 -3.80 -4.61
C ASP A 140 -10.60 -3.95 -3.34
N PRO A 141 -9.88 -2.89 -2.92
CA PRO A 141 -9.02 -2.94 -1.75
C PRO A 141 -9.86 -3.03 -0.47
N GLN A 142 -9.68 -4.12 0.27
CA GLN A 142 -10.28 -4.31 1.58
C GLN A 142 -9.22 -4.76 2.58
N PRO A 143 -9.14 -4.14 3.77
CA PRO A 143 -8.08 -4.44 4.73
C PRO A 143 -8.02 -5.90 5.20
N MET A 144 -9.17 -6.59 5.20
CA MET A 144 -9.32 -7.98 5.67
C MET A 144 -9.20 -9.04 4.56
N ARG A 145 -9.02 -8.65 3.29
CA ARG A 145 -8.84 -9.62 2.18
C ARG A 145 -7.43 -10.20 2.18
N LYS A 146 -7.25 -11.32 1.45
CA LYS A 146 -5.95 -12.05 1.36
C LYS A 146 -4.77 -11.19 0.89
N VAL A 147 -5.02 -10.12 0.14
CA VAL A 147 -4.02 -9.12 -0.25
C VAL A 147 -4.27 -7.84 0.57
N GLY A 148 -4.23 -7.97 1.90
CA GLY A 148 -4.74 -6.95 2.83
C GLY A 148 -3.80 -5.78 3.12
N MET A 149 -2.66 -5.69 2.41
CA MET A 149 -1.69 -4.58 2.56
C MET A 149 -2.13 -3.42 1.67
N CYS A 150 -3.13 -2.68 2.13
CA CYS A 150 -3.77 -1.63 1.36
C CYS A 150 -3.72 -0.26 2.03
N PHE A 151 -2.99 -0.10 3.14
CA PHE A 151 -2.84 1.19 3.80
C PHE A 151 -1.69 2.00 3.24
N HIS A 152 -1.90 3.31 3.15
CA HIS A 152 -0.84 4.26 2.82
C HIS A 152 0.30 4.17 3.87
N PRO A 153 1.58 4.36 3.47
CA PRO A 153 2.70 4.29 4.40
C PRO A 153 2.53 5.17 5.64
N ASP A 154 2.12 6.43 5.45
CA ASP A 154 2.07 7.43 6.52
C ASP A 154 0.65 7.94 6.88
N GLN A 155 -0.34 7.68 6.02
CA GLN A 155 -1.69 8.26 6.13
C GLN A 155 -2.65 7.16 6.61
N ASP A 156 -3.61 7.52 7.45
CA ASP A 156 -4.55 6.57 8.07
C ASP A 156 -5.74 6.31 7.14
N ARG A 157 -5.44 5.78 5.95
CA ARG A 157 -6.40 5.50 4.89
C ARG A 157 -5.98 4.34 4.01
N ILE A 158 -6.95 3.82 3.28
CA ILE A 158 -6.69 2.94 2.14
C ILE A 158 -6.05 3.77 1.01
N LEU A 159 -5.25 3.10 0.19
CA LEU A 159 -4.70 3.68 -1.04
C LEU A 159 -5.81 4.21 -1.97
N THR A 160 -5.53 5.29 -2.68
CA THR A 160 -6.48 5.93 -3.59
C THR A 160 -6.56 5.20 -4.93
N VAL A 161 -7.61 5.50 -5.70
CA VAL A 161 -7.73 5.02 -7.10
C VAL A 161 -6.50 5.42 -7.93
N ARG A 162 -6.07 6.68 -7.84
CA ARG A 162 -4.82 7.14 -8.49
C ARG A 162 -3.58 6.33 -8.09
N GLU A 163 -3.40 6.01 -6.81
CA GLU A 163 -2.25 5.25 -6.33
C GLU A 163 -2.24 3.83 -6.91
N PHE A 164 -3.41 3.17 -6.98
CA PHE A 164 -3.56 1.88 -7.67
C PHE A 164 -3.32 1.97 -9.18
N ALA A 165 -3.83 3.02 -9.84
CA ALA A 165 -3.59 3.22 -11.27
C ALA A 165 -2.09 3.32 -11.58
N ARG A 166 -1.35 4.03 -10.73
CA ARG A 166 0.11 4.17 -10.86
C ARG A 166 0.86 2.88 -10.53
N SER A 167 0.37 2.09 -9.56
CA SER A 167 0.98 0.80 -9.23
C SER A 167 0.86 -0.23 -10.34
N GLN A 168 -0.23 -0.22 -11.12
CA GLN A 168 -0.39 -1.11 -12.28
C GLN A 168 0.69 -0.86 -13.34
N VAL A 169 0.99 0.40 -13.63
CA VAL A 169 2.07 0.78 -14.57
C VAL A 169 3.44 0.36 -14.02
N SER A 170 3.66 0.54 -12.72
CA SER A 170 4.89 0.11 -12.04
C SER A 170 5.08 -1.42 -12.08
N LEU A 171 4.00 -2.20 -11.88
CA LEU A 171 4.03 -3.67 -11.94
C LEU A 171 4.35 -4.18 -13.35
N LEU A 172 3.76 -3.59 -14.39
CA LEU A 172 4.08 -3.92 -15.79
C LEU A 172 5.56 -3.64 -16.11
N LEU A 173 6.07 -2.48 -15.68
CA LEU A 173 7.48 -2.14 -15.87
C LEU A 173 8.40 -3.12 -15.12
N LYS A 174 8.02 -3.55 -13.92
CA LYS A 174 8.77 -4.55 -13.14
C LYS A 174 8.80 -5.91 -13.82
N LEU A 175 7.68 -6.35 -14.42
CA LEU A 175 7.63 -7.60 -15.21
C LEU A 175 8.57 -7.52 -16.41
N LEU A 176 8.53 -6.41 -17.16
CA LEU A 176 9.43 -6.14 -18.29
C LEU A 176 10.91 -6.14 -17.87
N VAL A 177 11.26 -5.48 -16.77
CA VAL A 177 12.64 -5.45 -16.25
C VAL A 177 13.09 -6.86 -15.84
N THR A 178 12.22 -7.62 -15.17
CA THR A 178 12.53 -8.98 -14.71
C THR A 178 12.71 -9.95 -15.88
N LEU A 179 11.79 -9.91 -16.87
CA LEU A 179 11.89 -10.71 -18.10
C LEU A 179 13.16 -10.37 -18.88
N ASN A 180 13.49 -9.08 -19.02
CA ASN A 180 14.72 -8.65 -19.69
C ASN A 180 16.01 -9.04 -18.95
N ALA A 181 15.96 -9.23 -17.63
CA ALA A 181 17.09 -9.74 -16.85
C ALA A 181 17.21 -11.27 -17.01
N MET A 182 16.09 -11.99 -17.02
CA MET A 182 16.05 -13.44 -17.28
C MET A 182 16.59 -13.79 -18.67
N ILE A 183 16.12 -13.08 -19.72
CA ILE A 183 16.60 -13.29 -21.10
C ILE A 183 18.12 -13.06 -21.22
N ARG A 184 18.68 -12.10 -20.47
CA ARG A 184 20.11 -11.76 -20.51
C ARG A 184 21.01 -12.71 -19.72
N ASN A 185 20.46 -13.50 -18.81
CA ASN A 185 21.19 -14.52 -18.05
C ASN A 185 21.12 -15.91 -18.71
N GLU A 186 20.38 -16.05 -19.81
CA GLU A 186 20.25 -17.27 -20.63
C GLU A 186 21.07 -17.22 -21.94
N THR A 187 21.94 -16.21 -22.10
CA THR A 187 22.91 -16.06 -23.21
C THR A 187 24.32 -15.97 -22.68
#